data_AF-A0A2E7DSN3-F1
#
_entry.id   AF-A0A2E7DSN3-F1
#
_cell.length_a   1.000
_cell.length_b   1.000
_cell.length_c   1.000
_cell.angle_alpha   90.00
_cell.angle_beta   90.00
_cell.angle_gamma   90.00
#
_symmetry.space_group_name_H-M   'P 1'
#
loop_
_entity.id
_entity.type
_entity.pdbx_description
1 polymer ?
#
loop_
_entity_poly.entity_id
_entity_poly.type
_entity_poly.pdbx_seq_one_letter_code
_entity_poly.pdbx_strand_id
1 'polypeptide(L)'
;MLRASSLTTETEVDLQGINGKQGAASVGIEYGKNLMLLAEAIASRNNELLVQVRDKLLNEAGAKVLVDAVGVAANFQRMVRIADSMGIPVDDMETDLGIAVRSELNLSRFASAANTLQK
;
A
#
# COMPACT_ATOMS: atom_id res chain seq x y z
N MET A 1 13.52 -0.14 -2.24
CA MET A 1 14.25 -0.26 -0.95
C MET A 1 14.11 -1.65 -0.33
N LEU A 2 12.89 -2.14 0.01
CA LEU A 2 12.70 -3.42 0.71
C LEU A 2 13.46 -4.62 0.08
N ARG A 3 13.32 -4.85 -1.23
CA ARG A 3 13.98 -5.96 -1.92
C ARG A 3 15.51 -5.80 -2.06
N ALA A 4 15.99 -4.57 -2.24
CA ALA A 4 17.43 -4.31 -2.28
C ALA A 4 18.08 -4.58 -0.92
N SER A 5 17.40 -4.17 0.17
CA SER A 5 17.83 -4.46 1.53
C SER A 5 17.80 -5.97 1.81
N SER A 6 16.75 -6.67 1.40
CA SER A 6 16.62 -8.12 1.65
C SER A 6 17.68 -8.96 0.94
N LEU A 7 18.11 -8.55 -0.27
CA LEU A 7 19.24 -9.16 -0.98
C LEU A 7 20.57 -8.96 -0.24
N THR A 8 20.74 -7.81 0.42
CA THR A 8 21.96 -7.48 1.17
C THR A 8 22.04 -8.24 2.50
N THR A 9 20.88 -8.49 3.13
CA THR A 9 20.80 -9.19 4.42
C THR A 9 20.47 -10.67 4.29
N GLU A 10 20.52 -11.23 3.07
CA GLU A 10 20.16 -12.63 2.77
C GLU A 10 18.82 -13.05 3.38
N THR A 11 17.87 -12.12 3.43
CA THR A 11 16.57 -12.32 4.06
C THR A 11 15.54 -12.66 2.98
N GLU A 12 14.88 -13.79 3.13
CA GLU A 12 13.78 -14.15 2.24
C GLU A 12 12.54 -13.32 2.61
N VAL A 13 11.95 -12.64 1.61
CA VAL A 13 10.80 -11.75 1.80
C VAL A 13 9.72 -12.13 0.81
N ASP A 14 8.54 -12.48 1.33
CA ASP A 14 7.35 -12.66 0.50
C ASP A 14 6.69 -11.31 0.20
N LEU A 15 6.89 -10.81 -1.02
CA LEU A 15 6.27 -9.56 -1.47
C LEU A 15 4.75 -9.67 -1.62
N GLN A 16 4.16 -10.87 -1.67
CA GLN A 16 2.71 -11.04 -1.74
C GLN A 16 2.01 -10.55 -0.46
N GLY A 17 2.72 -10.51 0.68
CA GLY A 17 2.26 -9.95 1.94
C GLY A 17 1.75 -8.51 1.85
N ILE A 18 2.28 -7.72 0.90
CA ILE A 18 1.95 -6.29 0.74
C ILE A 18 1.12 -6.00 -0.52
N ASN A 19 0.69 -7.03 -1.26
CA ASN A 19 0.09 -6.85 -2.59
C ASN A 19 -1.46 -6.66 -2.57
N GLY A 20 -2.03 -6.27 -1.42
CA GLY A 20 -3.47 -6.01 -1.27
C GLY A 20 -4.37 -7.27 -1.18
N LYS A 21 -3.78 -8.46 -1.00
CA LYS A 21 -4.54 -9.69 -0.78
C LYS A 21 -4.94 -9.81 0.69
N GLN A 22 -6.24 -9.86 0.95
CA GLN A 22 -6.78 -9.89 2.33
C GLN A 22 -6.23 -11.04 3.18
N GLY A 23 -6.05 -12.23 2.60
CA GLY A 23 -5.48 -13.39 3.33
C GLY A 23 -4.02 -13.20 3.71
N ALA A 24 -3.26 -12.44 2.92
CA ALA A 24 -1.86 -12.15 3.17
C ALA A 24 -1.68 -11.00 4.19
N ALA A 25 -2.64 -10.06 4.24
CA ALA A 25 -2.59 -8.92 5.14
C ALA A 25 -2.61 -9.27 6.63
N SER A 26 -3.10 -10.47 7.01
CA SER A 26 -3.09 -10.93 8.40
C SER A 26 -1.76 -11.58 8.82
N VAL A 27 -0.83 -11.81 7.89
CA VAL A 27 0.41 -12.53 8.18
C VAL A 27 1.39 -11.59 8.89
N GLY A 28 1.68 -11.88 10.17
CA GLY A 28 2.71 -11.18 10.94
C GLY A 28 2.34 -9.76 11.39
N ILE A 29 1.12 -9.29 11.12
CA ILE A 29 0.65 -7.94 11.49
C ILE A 29 -0.65 -8.06 12.28
N GLU A 30 -0.60 -7.59 13.53
CA GLU A 30 -1.79 -7.46 14.37
C GLU A 30 -2.82 -6.53 13.69
N TYR A 31 -4.08 -6.96 13.63
CA TYR A 31 -5.18 -6.26 12.93
C TYR A 31 -4.95 -6.04 11.42
N GLY A 32 -3.95 -6.69 10.81
CA GLY A 32 -3.49 -6.36 9.46
C GLY A 32 -4.58 -6.40 8.38
N LYS A 33 -5.54 -7.33 8.48
CA LYS A 33 -6.74 -7.37 7.62
C LYS A 33 -7.55 -6.06 7.66
N ASN A 34 -7.89 -5.57 8.85
CA ASN A 34 -8.71 -4.38 9.00
C ASN A 34 -7.91 -3.11 8.67
N LEU A 35 -6.61 -3.09 8.98
CA LEU A 35 -5.70 -2.00 8.59
C LEU A 35 -5.59 -1.89 7.06
N MET A 36 -5.42 -3.02 6.36
CA MET A 36 -5.41 -3.06 4.90
C MET A 36 -6.75 -2.57 4.31
N LEU A 37 -7.88 -3.06 4.83
CA LEU A 37 -9.20 -2.62 4.38
C LEU A 37 -9.46 -1.14 4.64
N LEU A 38 -8.98 -0.59 5.75
CA LEU A 38 -9.05 0.85 6.04
C LEU A 38 -8.25 1.65 5.01
N ALA A 39 -7.02 1.23 4.71
CA ALA A 39 -6.19 1.88 3.70
C ALA A 39 -6.85 1.81 2.30
N GLU A 40 -7.40 0.66 1.93
CA GLU A 40 -8.12 0.44 0.67
C GLU A 40 -9.36 1.35 0.56
N ALA A 41 -10.18 1.42 1.61
CA ALA A 41 -11.37 2.26 1.64
C ALA A 41 -11.03 3.75 1.48
N ILE A 42 -9.96 4.20 2.13
CA ILE A 42 -9.45 5.58 2.03
C ILE A 42 -8.93 5.86 0.61
N ALA A 43 -8.13 4.95 0.04
CA ALA A 43 -7.53 5.13 -1.28
C ALA A 43 -8.56 5.11 -2.42
N SER A 44 -9.54 4.20 -2.33
CA SER A 44 -10.64 4.06 -3.30
C SER A 44 -11.77 5.07 -3.09
N ARG A 45 -11.74 5.84 -1.99
CA ARG A 45 -12.82 6.76 -1.57
C ARG A 45 -14.17 6.07 -1.40
N ASN A 46 -14.14 4.79 -1.01
CA ASN A 46 -15.34 4.02 -0.74
C ASN A 46 -15.86 4.35 0.67
N ASN A 47 -16.80 5.29 0.74
CA ASN A 47 -17.37 5.77 2.00
C ASN A 47 -18.11 4.67 2.78
N GLU A 48 -18.81 3.78 2.09
CA GLU A 48 -19.56 2.69 2.73
C GLU A 48 -18.61 1.72 3.43
N LEU A 49 -17.56 1.28 2.73
CA LEU A 49 -16.52 0.43 3.30
C LEU A 49 -15.75 1.15 4.42
N LEU A 50 -15.51 2.45 4.27
CA LEU A 50 -14.80 3.25 5.26
C LEU A 50 -15.54 3.30 6.60
N VAL A 51 -16.87 3.47 6.59
CA VAL A 51 -17.67 3.44 7.83
C VAL A 51 -17.56 2.06 8.48
N GLN A 52 -17.82 1.00 7.72
CA GLN A 52 -17.81 -0.37 8.24
C GLN A 52 -16.46 -0.76 8.86
N VAL A 53 -15.35 -0.42 8.20
CA VAL A 53 -14.02 -0.81 8.68
C VAL A 53 -13.54 0.06 9.85
N ARG A 54 -13.97 1.34 9.92
CA ARG A 54 -13.68 2.20 11.07
C ARG A 54 -14.33 1.67 12.33
N ASP A 55 -15.62 1.30 12.26
CA ASP A 55 -16.34 0.75 13.41
C ASP A 55 -15.72 -0.58 13.85
N LYS A 56 -15.38 -1.44 12.88
CA LYS A 56 -14.75 -2.72 13.17
C LYS A 56 -13.37 -2.56 13.82
N LEU A 57 -12.52 -1.71 13.27
CA LEU A 57 -11.18 -1.46 13.83
C LEU A 57 -11.25 -0.77 15.19
N LEU A 58 -12.21 0.13 15.41
CA LEU A 58 -12.45 0.75 16.71
C LEU A 58 -12.81 -0.31 17.76
N ASN A 59 -13.70 -1.24 17.42
CA ASN A 59 -14.14 -2.30 18.32
C ASN A 59 -13.04 -3.33 18.62
N GLU A 60 -12.21 -3.66 17.63
CA GLU A 60 -11.17 -4.69 17.80
C GLU A 60 -9.84 -4.17 18.37
N ALA A 61 -9.44 -2.95 18.00
CA ALA A 61 -8.12 -2.39 18.31
C ALA A 61 -8.16 -1.10 19.15
N GLY A 62 -9.34 -0.52 19.36
CA GLY A 62 -9.54 0.69 20.14
C GLY A 62 -9.21 1.99 19.41
N ALA A 63 -9.57 3.10 20.04
CA ALA A 63 -9.52 4.43 19.43
C ALA A 63 -8.10 4.88 19.07
N LYS A 64 -7.11 4.53 19.90
CA LYS A 64 -5.71 4.92 19.66
C LYS A 64 -5.16 4.33 18.36
N VAL A 65 -5.34 3.01 18.17
CA VAL A 65 -4.89 2.32 16.95
C VAL A 65 -5.62 2.87 15.72
N LEU A 66 -6.93 3.12 15.83
CA LEU A 66 -7.69 3.70 14.73
C LEU A 66 -7.14 5.07 14.32
N VAL A 67 -6.90 5.97 15.28
CA VAL A 67 -6.38 7.32 15.00
C VAL A 67 -5.01 7.25 14.35
N ASP A 68 -4.09 6.43 14.88
CA ASP A 68 -2.75 6.27 14.34
C ASP A 68 -2.81 5.72 12.90
N ALA A 69 -3.62 4.68 12.67
CA ALA A 69 -3.79 4.08 11.34
C ALA A 69 -4.36 5.07 10.31
N VAL A 70 -5.38 5.84 10.69
CA VAL A 70 -5.96 6.89 9.82
C VAL A 70 -4.93 7.98 9.54
N GLY A 71 -4.15 8.39 10.53
CA GLY A 71 -3.07 9.37 10.36
C GLY A 71 -2.03 8.91 9.34
N VAL A 72 -1.60 7.65 9.42
CA VAL A 72 -0.69 7.04 8.45
C VAL A 72 -1.29 7.04 7.04
N ALA A 73 -2.52 6.52 6.88
CA ALA A 73 -3.17 6.46 5.57
C ALA A 73 -3.37 7.87 4.95
N ALA A 74 -3.75 8.86 5.76
CA ALA A 74 -3.88 10.24 5.33
C ALA A 74 -2.54 10.86 4.89
N ASN A 75 -1.45 10.53 5.58
CA ASN A 75 -0.11 10.99 5.22
C ASN A 75 0.31 10.50 3.82
N PHE A 76 0.06 9.22 3.50
CA PHE A 76 0.30 8.66 2.17
C PHE A 76 -0.56 9.34 1.11
N GLN A 77 -1.86 9.51 1.39
CA GLN A 77 -2.78 10.20 0.47
C GLN A 77 -2.40 11.66 0.18
N ARG A 78 -1.79 12.35 1.15
CA ARG A 78 -1.25 13.70 0.95
C ARG A 78 -0.04 13.66 0.01
N MET A 79 0.91 12.76 0.25
CA MET A 79 2.13 12.67 -0.54
C MET A 79 1.84 12.36 -2.02
N VAL A 80 0.93 11.42 -2.29
CA VAL A 80 0.52 11.07 -3.65
C VAL A 80 -0.03 12.28 -4.39
N ARG A 81 -0.95 13.04 -3.77
CA ARG A 81 -1.52 14.25 -4.40
C ARG A 81 -0.48 15.33 -4.69
N ILE A 82 0.48 15.53 -3.80
CA ILE A 82 1.57 16.51 -4.03
C ILE A 82 2.43 16.04 -5.21
N ALA A 83 2.84 14.77 -5.23
CA ALA A 83 3.66 14.22 -6.31
C ALA A 83 2.94 14.34 -7.68
N ASP A 84 1.67 13.95 -7.73
CA ASP A 84 0.83 14.04 -8.93
C ASP A 84 0.68 15.49 -9.41
N SER A 85 0.49 16.44 -8.48
CA SER A 85 0.29 17.86 -8.82
C SER A 85 1.57 18.53 -9.32
N MET A 86 2.74 18.07 -8.88
CA MET A 86 4.03 18.60 -9.32
C MET A 86 4.60 17.87 -10.54
N GLY A 87 3.99 16.74 -10.94
CA GLY A 87 4.50 15.90 -12.01
C GLY A 87 5.88 15.29 -11.70
N ILE A 88 6.12 14.94 -10.43
CA ILE A 88 7.39 14.30 -10.04
C ILE A 88 7.54 13.00 -10.85
N PRO A 89 8.59 12.85 -11.68
CA PRO A 89 8.81 11.63 -12.43
C PRO A 89 9.18 10.50 -11.48
N VAL A 90 8.82 9.27 -11.84
CA VAL A 90 9.39 8.10 -11.18
C VAL A 90 10.82 7.94 -11.68
N ASP A 91 11.79 7.88 -10.76
CA ASP A 91 13.20 7.63 -11.06
C ASP A 91 13.39 6.32 -11.84
N ASP A 92 14.48 6.24 -12.60
CA ASP A 92 14.92 5.12 -13.45
C ASP A 92 13.97 3.90 -13.50
N MET A 93 13.00 4.02 -14.40
CA MET A 93 12.00 2.99 -14.66
C MET A 93 12.58 1.75 -15.35
N GLU A 94 13.83 1.80 -15.83
CA GLU A 94 14.45 0.72 -16.61
C GLU A 94 15.39 -0.16 -15.78
N THR A 95 15.57 0.14 -14.48
CA THR A 95 16.31 -0.76 -13.59
C THR A 95 15.73 -2.18 -13.59
N ASP A 96 16.57 -3.19 -13.82
CA ASP A 96 16.19 -4.62 -13.80
C ASP A 96 15.47 -4.99 -12.49
N LEU A 97 15.97 -4.46 -11.37
CA LEU A 97 15.36 -4.66 -10.05
C LEU A 97 13.95 -4.08 -9.98
N GLY A 98 13.73 -2.87 -10.51
CA GLY A 98 12.42 -2.23 -10.55
C GLY A 98 11.44 -3.02 -11.42
N ILE A 99 11.89 -3.48 -12.58
CA ILE A 99 11.07 -4.27 -13.52
C ILE A 99 10.64 -5.58 -12.85
N ALA A 100 11.56 -6.32 -12.24
CA ALA A 100 11.28 -7.58 -11.56
C ALA A 100 10.28 -7.40 -10.41
N VAL A 101 10.46 -6.39 -9.56
CA VAL A 101 9.54 -6.10 -8.43
C VAL A 101 8.13 -5.76 -8.93
N ARG A 102 8.01 -4.89 -9.94
CA ARG A 102 6.69 -4.51 -10.50
C ARG A 102 5.98 -5.70 -11.14
N SER A 103 6.74 -6.57 -11.81
CA SER A 103 6.24 -7.80 -12.42
C SER A 103 5.73 -8.80 -11.36
N GLU A 104 6.53 -9.09 -10.33
CA GLU A 104 6.17 -10.01 -9.24
C GLU A 104 4.93 -9.53 -8.46
N LEU A 105 4.85 -8.22 -8.23
CA LEU A 105 3.68 -7.61 -7.60
C LEU A 105 2.50 -7.44 -8.56
N ASN A 106 2.65 -7.70 -9.86
CA ASN A 106 1.64 -7.50 -10.89
C ASN A 106 1.02 -6.09 -10.84
N LEU A 107 1.85 -5.05 -10.69
CA LEU A 107 1.36 -3.68 -10.49
C LEU A 107 0.68 -3.09 -11.73
N SER A 108 0.93 -3.66 -12.92
CA SER A 108 0.24 -3.29 -14.16
C SER A 108 -1.28 -3.51 -14.12
N ARG A 109 -1.79 -4.31 -13.17
CA ARG A 109 -3.25 -4.49 -12.99
C ARG A 109 -3.97 -3.24 -12.49
N PHE A 110 -3.26 -2.29 -11.88
CA PHE A 110 -3.86 -1.09 -11.32
C PHE A 110 -4.07 -0.04 -12.40
N ALA A 111 -5.21 0.64 -12.37
CA ALA A 111 -5.54 1.67 -13.37
C ALA A 111 -4.50 2.79 -13.46
N SER A 112 -3.88 3.15 -12.33
CA SER A 112 -2.83 4.18 -12.27
C SER A 112 -1.55 3.83 -13.03
N ALA A 113 -1.31 2.55 -13.35
CA ALA A 113 -0.15 2.14 -14.14
C ALA A 113 -0.15 2.76 -15.56
N ALA A 114 -1.31 3.19 -16.05
CA ALA A 114 -1.42 3.94 -17.31
C ALA A 114 -0.60 5.24 -17.31
N ASN A 115 -0.44 5.87 -16.14
CA ASN A 115 0.32 7.11 -15.97
C ASN A 115 1.84 6.89 -15.96
N THR A 116 2.30 5.63 -16.04
CA THR A 116 3.72 5.26 -15.94
C THR A 116 4.34 4.89 -17.28
N LEU A 117 3.54 4.37 -18.23
CA LEU A 117 4.02 3.78 -19.49
C LEU A 117 3.82 4.69 -20.71
N GLN A 118 3.12 5.82 -20.57
CA GLN A 118 3.01 6.82 -21.63
C GLN A 118 4.20 7.78 -21.55
N LYS A 119 5.17 7.59 -22.45
CA LYS A 119 6.09 8.66 -22.88
C LYS A 119 5.46 9.40 -24.05
#